data_AF-A0A2T5PCN2-F1
#
_entry.id   AF-A0A2T5PCN2-F1
#
_cell.length_a   1.000
_cell.length_b   1.000
_cell.length_c   1.000
_cell.angle_alpha   90.00
_cell.angle_beta   90.00
_cell.angle_gamma   90.00
#
_symmetry.space_group_name_H-M   'P 1'
#
loop_
_entity.id
_entity.type
_entity.pdbx_description
1 polymer ?
#
loop_
_entity_poly.entity_id
_entity_poly.type
_entity_poly.pdbx_seq_one_letter_code
_entity_poly.pdbx_strand_id
1 'polypeptide(L)'
;MKQLLALVACSALALFLVACGTAMVLAVSEVLSPSELWDVAGALWAGFWVTLALGAVPALLLGAPIYWWFWRRGRGGWVVAAGLGVLLGCLVGVIEPALLPWGVACGLVTALLARLASRWVLQ
;
A
#
# COMPACT_ATOMS: atom_id res chain seq x y z
N MET A 1 -19.28 -13.28 -1.18
CA MET A 1 -17.84 -13.66 -1.06
C MET A 1 -17.04 -13.33 -2.32
N LYS A 2 -17.53 -13.64 -3.53
CA LYS A 2 -16.84 -13.32 -4.81
C LYS A 2 -16.36 -11.86 -4.93
N GLN A 3 -17.20 -10.89 -4.54
CA GLN A 3 -16.85 -9.46 -4.56
C GLN A 3 -15.71 -9.08 -3.60
N LEU A 4 -15.60 -9.75 -2.45
CA LEU A 4 -14.54 -9.49 -1.48
C LEU A 4 -13.20 -10.06 -1.97
N LEU A 5 -13.24 -11.25 -2.58
CA LEU A 5 -12.08 -11.87 -3.25
C LEU A 5 -11.55 -11.01 -4.40
N ALA A 6 -12.44 -10.46 -5.23
CA ALA A 6 -12.04 -9.56 -6.31
C ALA A 6 -11.46 -8.22 -5.81
N LEU A 7 -12.01 -7.67 -4.71
CA LEU A 7 -11.45 -6.47 -4.07
C LEU A 7 -10.05 -6.74 -3.50
N VAL A 8 -9.85 -7.89 -2.86
CA VAL A 8 -8.55 -8.33 -2.33
C VAL A 8 -7.55 -8.55 -3.46
N ALA A 9 -7.95 -9.19 -4.57
CA ALA A 9 -7.08 -9.41 -5.72
C ALA A 9 -6.65 -8.09 -6.39
N CYS A 10 -7.57 -7.14 -6.57
CA CYS A 10 -7.22 -5.82 -7.08
C CYS A 10 -6.31 -5.04 -6.14
N SER A 11 -6.54 -5.13 -4.83
CA SER A 11 -5.67 -4.52 -3.82
C SER A 11 -4.28 -5.15 -3.87
N ALA A 12 -4.17 -6.46 -4.06
CA ALA A 12 -2.89 -7.16 -4.20
C ALA A 12 -2.12 -6.70 -5.44
N LEU A 13 -2.80 -6.54 -6.59
CA LEU A 13 -2.18 -6.02 -7.82
C LEU A 13 -1.69 -4.57 -7.64
N ALA A 14 -2.50 -3.71 -7.04
CA ALA A 14 -2.14 -2.34 -6.71
C ALA A 14 -0.87 -2.27 -5.84
N LEU A 15 -0.79 -3.15 -4.84
CA LEU A 15 0.35 -3.24 -3.93
C LEU A 15 1.60 -3.78 -4.60
N PHE A 16 1.46 -4.75 -5.49
CA PHE A 16 2.57 -5.26 -6.28
C PHE A 16 3.19 -4.15 -7.14
N LEU A 17 2.35 -3.33 -7.78
CA LEU A 17 2.81 -2.18 -8.57
C LEU A 17 3.53 -1.13 -7.71
N VAL A 18 2.98 -0.82 -6.53
CA VAL A 18 3.63 0.11 -5.58
C VAL A 18 4.97 -0.45 -5.13
N ALA A 19 5.03 -1.72 -4.70
CA ALA A 19 6.26 -2.37 -4.27
C ALA A 19 7.32 -2.39 -5.38
N CYS A 20 6.95 -2.70 -6.62
CA CYS A 20 7.85 -2.60 -7.77
C CYS A 20 8.35 -1.17 -8.02
N GLY A 21 7.45 -0.18 -7.95
CA GLY A 21 7.83 1.24 -8.09
C GLY A 21 8.82 1.67 -7.02
N THR A 22 8.58 1.32 -5.76
CA THR A 22 9.49 1.63 -4.64
C THR A 22 10.83 0.92 -4.76
N ALA A 23 10.84 -0.33 -5.21
CA ALA A 23 12.06 -1.09 -5.47
C ALA A 23 12.89 -0.46 -6.59
N MET A 24 12.25 0.01 -7.66
CA MET A 24 12.94 0.75 -8.73
C MET A 24 13.51 2.07 -8.23
N VAL A 25 12.77 2.85 -7.44
CA VAL A 25 13.26 4.13 -6.90
C VAL A 25 14.48 3.92 -6.01
N LEU A 26 14.46 2.89 -5.15
CA LEU A 26 15.60 2.56 -4.29
C LEU A 26 16.80 2.06 -5.10
N ALA A 27 16.59 1.21 -6.11
CA ALA A 27 17.66 0.77 -6.99
C ALA A 27 18.28 1.93 -7.79
N VAL A 28 17.47 2.86 -8.29
CA VAL A 28 17.95 4.08 -8.97
C VAL A 28 18.71 4.99 -8.00
N SER A 29 18.23 5.10 -6.76
CA SER A 29 18.91 5.88 -5.72
C SER A 29 20.28 5.29 -5.40
N GLU A 30 20.39 3.96 -5.35
CA GLU A 30 21.66 3.26 -5.15
C GLU A 30 22.65 3.48 -6.31
N VAL A 31 22.16 3.54 -7.55
CA VAL A 31 22.99 3.88 -8.73
C VAL A 31 23.48 5.33 -8.69
N LEU A 32 22.63 6.26 -8.23
CA LEU A 32 22.95 7.70 -8.15
C LEU A 32 23.81 8.05 -6.92
N SER A 33 23.69 7.30 -5.84
CA SER A 33 24.41 7.50 -4.58
C SER A 33 24.65 6.14 -3.93
N PRO A 34 25.74 5.46 -4.35
CA PRO A 34 26.04 4.13 -3.84
C PRO A 34 26.32 4.19 -2.34
N SER A 35 25.65 3.34 -1.60
CA SER A 35 25.83 3.13 -0.18
C SER A 35 26.69 1.89 0.06
N GLU A 36 27.53 1.89 1.10
CA GLU A 36 28.33 0.69 1.43
C GLU A 36 27.51 -0.43 2.09
N LEU A 37 26.23 -0.19 2.37
CA LEU A 37 25.38 -1.14 3.10
C LEU A 37 24.71 -2.19 2.19
N TRP A 38 24.51 -1.92 0.89
CA TRP A 38 23.71 -2.77 0.00
C TRP A 38 24.25 -2.68 -1.43
N ASP A 39 24.20 -3.80 -2.16
CA ASP A 39 24.40 -3.78 -3.61
C ASP A 39 23.07 -3.38 -4.31
N VAL A 40 23.10 -2.99 -5.59
CA VAL A 40 21.88 -2.54 -6.33
C VAL A 40 20.75 -3.59 -6.26
N ALA A 41 21.12 -4.87 -6.37
CA ALA A 41 20.18 -5.97 -6.22
C ALA A 41 19.62 -6.09 -4.78
N GLY A 42 20.45 -5.80 -3.76
CA GLY A 42 20.07 -5.78 -2.36
C GLY A 42 19.10 -4.64 -2.03
N ALA A 43 19.36 -3.43 -2.52
CA ALA A 43 18.48 -2.27 -2.36
C ALA A 43 17.11 -2.49 -3.03
N LEU A 44 17.10 -3.08 -4.23
CA LEU A 44 15.87 -3.43 -4.95
C LEU A 44 15.05 -4.45 -4.14
N TRP A 45 15.70 -5.46 -3.59
CA TRP A 45 15.02 -6.52 -2.87
C TRP A 45 14.51 -6.08 -1.50
N ALA A 46 15.33 -5.31 -0.79
CA ALA A 46 14.94 -4.68 0.45
C ALA A 46 13.76 -3.73 0.26
N GLY A 47 13.83 -2.86 -0.74
CA GLY A 47 12.76 -1.93 -1.07
C GLY A 47 11.43 -2.61 -1.36
N PHE A 48 11.47 -3.70 -2.11
CA PHE A 48 10.29 -4.51 -2.41
C PHE A 48 9.69 -5.13 -1.15
N TRP A 49 10.49 -5.86 -0.37
CA TRP A 49 10.00 -6.59 0.81
C TRP A 49 9.59 -5.67 1.96
N VAL A 50 10.34 -4.60 2.23
CA VAL A 50 10.02 -3.62 3.27
C VAL A 50 8.70 -2.94 2.95
N THR A 51 8.50 -2.51 1.70
CA THR A 51 7.25 -1.86 1.27
C THR A 51 6.07 -2.83 1.33
N LEU A 52 6.30 -4.09 0.95
CA LEU A 52 5.27 -5.12 0.98
C LEU A 52 4.91 -5.55 2.41
N ALA A 53 5.90 -5.77 3.28
CA ALA A 53 5.67 -6.23 4.65
C ALA A 53 5.11 -5.14 5.56
N LEU A 54 5.66 -3.92 5.52
CA LEU A 54 5.28 -2.84 6.44
C LEU A 54 4.10 -2.02 5.93
N GLY A 55 4.06 -1.69 4.64
CA GLY A 55 2.99 -0.84 4.09
C GLY A 55 1.80 -1.64 3.57
N ALA A 56 2.07 -2.71 2.81
CA ALA A 56 1.08 -3.33 1.95
C ALA A 56 0.21 -4.38 2.64
N VAL A 57 0.83 -5.28 3.42
CA VAL A 57 0.13 -6.37 4.12
C VAL A 57 -0.92 -5.84 5.13
N PRO A 58 -0.64 -4.83 5.97
CA PRO A 58 -1.64 -4.27 6.87
C PRO A 58 -2.79 -3.62 6.11
N ALA A 59 -2.49 -2.93 5.00
CA ALA A 59 -3.50 -2.28 4.18
C ALA A 59 -4.43 -3.27 3.46
N LEU A 60 -3.91 -4.44 3.08
CA LEU A 60 -4.70 -5.48 2.42
C LEU A 60 -5.51 -6.32 3.41
N LEU A 61 -4.91 -6.71 4.54
CA LEU A 61 -5.57 -7.54 5.56
C LEU A 61 -6.61 -6.77 6.37
N LEU A 62 -6.40 -5.48 6.59
CA LEU A 62 -7.29 -4.65 7.41
C LEU A 62 -8.07 -3.65 6.55
N GLY A 63 -7.41 -2.96 5.62
CA GLY A 63 -8.04 -1.89 4.83
C GLY A 63 -9.15 -2.38 3.91
N ALA A 64 -8.94 -3.46 3.16
CA ALA A 64 -9.96 -4.03 2.26
C ALA A 64 -11.24 -4.49 3.00
N PRO A 65 -11.18 -5.30 4.08
CA PRO A 65 -12.38 -5.71 4.81
C PRO A 65 -13.05 -4.55 5.56
N ILE A 66 -12.29 -3.62 6.14
CA ILE A 66 -12.87 -2.45 6.82
C ILE A 66 -13.58 -1.54 5.81
N TYR A 67 -12.97 -1.27 4.65
CA TYR A 67 -13.61 -0.48 3.60
C TYR A 67 -14.89 -1.12 3.09
N TRP A 68 -14.89 -2.45 2.88
CA TRP A 68 -16.08 -3.18 2.49
C TRP A 68 -17.19 -3.15 3.56
N TRP A 69 -16.82 -3.20 4.84
CA TRP A 69 -17.79 -3.04 5.93
C TRP A 69 -18.46 -1.65 5.91
N PHE A 70 -17.68 -0.59 5.69
CA PHE A 70 -18.21 0.77 5.52
C PHE A 70 -19.07 0.90 4.26
N TRP A 71 -18.68 0.25 3.17
CA TRP A 71 -19.45 0.20 1.93
C TRP A 71 -20.84 -0.42 2.14
N ARG A 72 -20.93 -1.59 2.82
CA ARG A 72 -22.21 -2.24 3.13
C ARG A 72 -23.18 -1.34 3.92
N ARG A 73 -22.66 -0.39 4.69
CA ARG A 73 -23.46 0.57 5.47
C ARG A 73 -23.79 1.87 4.70
N GLY A 74 -23.51 1.94 3.40
CA GLY A 74 -23.72 3.13 2.57
C GLY A 74 -22.74 4.27 2.86
N ARG A 75 -21.64 4.00 3.59
CA ARG A 75 -20.64 5.01 4.00
C ARG A 75 -19.28 4.84 3.30
N GLY A 76 -19.22 4.11 2.18
CA GLY A 76 -18.01 3.86 1.39
C GLY A 76 -17.50 5.06 0.57
N GLY A 77 -17.27 6.20 1.26
CA GLY A 77 -16.82 7.44 0.65
C GLY A 77 -15.30 7.54 0.45
N TRP A 78 -14.87 8.56 -0.30
CA TRP A 78 -13.45 8.93 -0.47
C TRP A 78 -12.75 9.11 0.88
N VAL A 79 -13.47 9.72 1.83
CA VAL A 79 -12.98 10.01 3.18
C VAL A 79 -12.61 8.74 3.95
N VAL A 80 -13.37 7.65 3.78
CA VAL A 80 -13.09 6.39 4.48
C VAL A 80 -11.89 5.67 3.86
N ALA A 81 -11.77 5.68 2.53
CA ALA A 81 -10.61 5.14 1.85
C ALA A 81 -9.33 5.92 2.24
N ALA A 82 -9.35 7.25 2.09
CA ALA A 82 -8.23 8.10 2.47
C ALA A 82 -7.90 7.97 3.97
N GLY A 83 -8.92 7.93 4.83
CA GLY A 83 -8.75 7.74 6.28
C GLY A 83 -8.09 6.40 6.63
N LEU A 84 -8.50 5.31 5.98
CA LEU A 84 -7.84 4.00 6.15
C LEU A 84 -6.39 4.04 5.67
N GLY A 85 -6.14 4.62 4.50
CA GLY A 85 -4.79 4.76 3.94
C GLY A 85 -3.86 5.56 4.85
N VAL A 86 -4.34 6.70 5.36
CA VAL A 86 -3.59 7.54 6.30
C VAL A 86 -3.38 6.82 7.63
N LEU A 87 -4.41 6.19 8.19
CA LEU A 87 -4.32 5.53 9.49
C LEU A 87 -3.35 4.34 9.46
N LEU A 88 -3.37 3.57 8.38
CA LEU A 88 -2.42 2.48 8.14
C LEU A 88 -1.01 3.01 7.88
N GLY A 89 -0.87 4.11 7.13
CA GLY A 89 0.42 4.76 6.93
C GLY A 89 1.02 5.35 8.21
N CYS A 90 0.18 5.92 9.08
CA CYS A 90 0.57 6.40 10.40
C CYS A 90 1.00 5.25 11.31
N LEU A 91 0.33 4.09 11.24
CA LEU A 91 0.75 2.87 11.95
C LEU A 91 2.18 2.43 11.59
N VAL A 92 2.56 2.56 10.31
CA VAL A 92 3.95 2.32 9.86
C VAL A 92 4.90 3.38 10.42
N GLY A 93 4.47 4.64 10.44
CA GLY A 93 5.25 5.74 11.01
C GLY A 93 5.48 5.66 12.53
N VAL A 94 4.66 4.92 13.27
CA VAL A 94 4.89 4.64 14.70
C VAL A 94 6.04 3.65 14.89
N ILE A 95 6.28 2.74 13.93
CA ILE A 95 7.39 1.80 13.98
C ILE A 95 8.69 2.50 13.57
N GLU A 96 8.65 3.25 12.48
CA GLU A 96 9.81 3.99 11.96
C GLU A 96 9.38 5.39 11.47
N PRO A 97 9.63 6.47 12.25
CA PRO A 97 9.13 7.80 11.94
C PRO A 97 9.74 8.40 10.67
N ALA A 98 10.93 7.96 10.27
CA ALA A 98 11.54 8.33 8.99
C ALA A 98 10.71 7.85 7.79
N LEU A 99 9.92 6.78 7.95
CA LEU A 99 9.07 6.20 6.91
C LEU A 99 7.63 6.72 6.96
N LEU A 100 7.29 7.62 7.88
CA LEU A 100 5.94 8.16 8.02
C LEU A 100 5.37 8.80 6.73
N PRO A 101 6.08 9.69 6.01
CA PRO A 101 5.57 10.22 4.74
C PRO A 101 5.42 9.13 3.67
N TRP A 102 6.31 8.12 3.69
CA TRP A 102 6.29 7.00 2.75
C TRP A 102 5.13 6.04 3.01
N GLY A 103 4.89 5.69 4.27
CA GLY A 103 3.78 4.87 4.72
C GLY A 103 2.44 5.53 4.43
N VAL A 104 2.32 6.83 4.67
CA VAL A 104 1.11 7.60 4.32
C VAL A 104 0.90 7.61 2.81
N ALA A 105 1.93 7.89 2.00
CA ALA A 105 1.82 7.87 0.54
C ALA A 105 1.39 6.48 0.02
N CYS A 106 2.05 5.42 0.47
CA CYS A 106 1.72 4.05 0.11
C CYS A 106 0.29 3.67 0.52
N GLY A 107 -0.11 3.99 1.75
CA GLY A 107 -1.44 3.70 2.27
C GLY A 107 -2.53 4.44 1.49
N LEU A 108 -2.28 5.70 1.12
CA LEU A 108 -3.22 6.54 0.36
C LEU A 108 -3.36 6.04 -1.09
N VAL A 109 -2.25 5.67 -1.74
CA VAL A 109 -2.26 5.05 -3.08
C VAL A 109 -3.00 3.71 -3.07
N THR A 110 -2.75 2.87 -2.06
CA THR A 110 -3.42 1.58 -1.90
C THR A 110 -4.93 1.76 -1.72
N ALA A 111 -5.34 2.72 -0.89
CA ALA A 111 -6.76 3.00 -0.65
C ALA A 111 -7.47 3.61 -1.87
N LEU A 112 -6.77 4.47 -2.62
CA LEU A 112 -7.19 5.01 -3.92
C LEU A 112 -7.49 3.89 -4.91
N LEU A 113 -6.55 2.96 -5.07
CA LEU A 113 -6.66 1.84 -5.99
C LEU A 113 -7.73 0.83 -5.55
N ALA A 114 -7.82 0.54 -4.25
CA ALA A 114 -8.88 -0.30 -3.70
C ALA A 114 -10.28 0.29 -3.95
N ARG A 115 -10.42 1.62 -3.88
CA ARG A 115 -11.68 2.31 -4.21
C ARG A 115 -11.98 2.31 -5.70
N LEU A 116 -10.97 2.54 -6.55
CA LEU A 116 -11.11 2.43 -8.01
C LEU A 116 -11.59 1.03 -8.38
N ALA A 117 -10.95 -0.01 -7.85
CA ALA A 117 -11.35 -1.41 -8.03
C ALA A 117 -12.77 -1.69 -7.52
N SER A 118 -13.15 -1.10 -6.38
CA SER A 118 -14.51 -1.25 -5.83
C SER A 118 -15.59 -0.75 -6.78
N ARG A 119 -15.31 0.27 -7.62
CA ARG A 119 -16.27 0.77 -8.61
C ARG A 119 -16.49 -0.19 -9.78
N TRP A 120 -15.50 -1.01 -10.12
CA TRP A 120 -15.61 -2.00 -11.20
C TRP A 120 -16.18 -3.34 -10.72
N VAL A 121 -15.99 -3.67 -9.44
CA VAL A 121 -16.34 -4.97 -8.86
C VAL A 121 -17.68 -4.97 -8.10
N LEU A 122 -18.11 -3.82 -7.58
CA LEU A 122 -19.34 -3.68 -6.77
C LEU A 122 -20.51 -3.02 -7.53
N GLN A 123 -20.41 -2.90 -8.87
CA GLN A 123 -21.59 -2.72 -9.72
C GLN A 123 -22.46 -3.99 -9.67
#